data_AF-A0A829MBA0-F1
#
_entry.id   AF-A0A829MBA0-F1
#
_cell.length_a   1.000
_cell.length_b   1.000
_cell.length_c   1.000
_cell.angle_alpha   90.00
_cell.angle_beta   90.00
_cell.angle_gamma   90.00
#
_symmetry.space_group_name_H-M   'P 1'
#
loop_
_entity.id
_entity.type
_entity.pdbx_description
1 polymer ?
#
loop_
_entity_poly.entity_id
_entity_poly.type
_entity_poly.pdbx_seq_one_letter_code
_entity_poly.pdbx_strand_id
1 'polypeptide(L)'
;MNVGELMTALSELDPTLPVVMEMTDEPPGDYEASEVRIESYCRERDSSPSSPYIWPTTWHEPEYAFNRCGPAQPVAYLSFNPPWKPTIDAEVDQTAIEASHD
;
A
#
# COMPACT_ATOMS: atom_id res chain seq x y z
N MET A 1 8.46 3.23 -7.32
CA MET A 1 8.20 2.70 -8.67
C MET A 1 7.94 3.89 -9.57
N ASN A 2 8.42 3.84 -10.81
CA ASN A 2 8.19 4.95 -11.74
C ASN A 2 6.75 4.93 -12.28
N VAL A 3 6.34 6.04 -12.90
CA VAL A 3 4.97 6.19 -13.45
C VAL A 3 4.63 5.10 -14.48
N GLY A 4 5.58 4.69 -15.31
CA GLY A 4 5.35 3.64 -16.32
C GLY A 4 5.09 2.27 -15.70
N GLU A 5 5.84 1.91 -14.66
CA GLU A 5 5.65 0.68 -13.86
C GLU A 5 4.29 0.70 -13.16
N LEU A 6 3.92 1.83 -12.55
CA LEU A 6 2.62 1.99 -11.90
C LEU A 6 1.46 1.82 -12.88
N MET A 7 1.53 2.48 -14.04
CA MET A 7 0.50 2.38 -15.07
C MET A 7 0.38 0.95 -15.61
N THR A 8 1.51 0.24 -15.77
CA THR A 8 1.53 -1.15 -16.19
C THR A 8 0.84 -2.03 -15.15
N ALA A 9 1.25 -1.92 -13.88
CA ALA A 9 0.65 -2.70 -12.78
C ALA A 9 -0.85 -2.46 -12.64
N LEU A 10 -1.31 -1.21 -12.75
CA LEU A 10 -2.75 -0.89 -12.70
C LEU A 10 -3.50 -1.39 -13.94
N SER A 11 -2.87 -1.41 -15.12
CA SER A 11 -3.50 -1.89 -16.35
C SER A 11 -3.75 -3.40 -16.37
N GLU A 12 -3.05 -4.15 -15.52
CA GLU A 12 -3.25 -5.59 -15.36
C GLU A 12 -4.44 -5.93 -14.44
N LEU A 13 -4.98 -4.94 -13.72
CA LEU A 13 -6.12 -5.10 -12.82
C LEU A 13 -7.46 -4.78 -13.52
N ASP A 14 -8.57 -5.17 -12.87
CA ASP A 14 -9.90 -4.77 -13.34
C ASP A 14 -10.05 -3.24 -13.22
N PRO A 15 -10.32 -2.51 -14.33
CA PRO A 15 -10.39 -1.06 -14.35
C PRO A 15 -11.57 -0.47 -13.57
N THR A 16 -12.50 -1.32 -13.10
CA THR A 16 -13.61 -0.90 -12.24
C THR A 16 -13.24 -0.90 -10.75
N LEU A 17 -12.07 -1.43 -10.38
CA LEU A 17 -11.60 -1.44 -9.00
C LEU A 17 -11.29 0.00 -8.53
N PRO A 18 -11.80 0.40 -7.35
CA PRO A 18 -11.36 1.63 -6.72
C PRO A 18 -9.86 1.59 -6.43
N VAL A 19 -9.16 2.69 -6.73
CA VAL A 19 -7.76 2.86 -6.33
C VAL A 19 -7.72 3.53 -4.97
N VAL A 20 -7.08 2.88 -4.00
CA VAL A 20 -6.91 3.36 -2.63
C VAL A 20 -5.42 3.53 -2.37
N MET A 21 -5.05 4.67 -1.80
CA MET A 21 -3.67 5.03 -1.51
C MET A 21 -3.46 5.03 0.00
N GLU A 22 -2.35 4.42 0.44
CA GLU A 22 -1.90 4.48 1.83
C GLU A 22 -1.82 5.93 2.31
N MET A 23 -2.38 6.24 3.48
CA MET A 23 -2.25 7.58 4.06
C MET A 23 -1.02 7.60 4.97
N THR A 24 -0.07 8.48 4.70
CA THR A 24 1.11 8.69 5.55
C THR A 24 0.93 9.93 6.41
N ASP A 25 1.53 9.93 7.61
CA ASP A 25 1.48 11.08 8.54
C ASP A 25 2.21 12.33 7.98
N GLU A 26 3.17 12.12 7.08
CA GLU A 26 3.85 13.18 6.38
C GLU A 26 3.01 13.67 5.19
N PRO A 27 2.96 15.00 4.95
CA PRO A 27 2.22 15.55 3.81
C PRO A 27 2.72 14.88 2.52
N PRO A 28 1.86 14.68 1.50
CA PRO A 28 2.22 13.99 0.27
C PRO A 28 3.39 14.74 -0.41
N GLY A 29 4.61 14.31 -0.11
CA GLY A 29 5.85 14.71 -0.74
C GLY A 29 6.16 13.78 -1.89
N ASP A 30 7.44 13.64 -2.22
CA ASP A 30 7.96 12.80 -3.31
C ASP A 30 7.88 11.28 -3.00
N TYR A 31 6.78 10.81 -2.41
CA TYR A 31 6.58 9.38 -2.18
C TYR A 31 6.26 8.70 -3.51
N GLU A 32 7.17 7.86 -3.96
CA GLU A 32 6.90 6.92 -5.03
C GLU A 32 6.10 5.73 -4.48
N ALA A 33 5.02 5.36 -5.16
CA ALA A 33 4.36 4.08 -4.87
C ALA A 33 5.38 2.95 -4.97
N SER A 34 5.43 2.07 -3.99
CA SER A 34 6.36 0.94 -3.93
C SER A 34 5.73 -0.35 -4.43
N GLU A 35 4.42 -0.51 -4.24
CA GLU A 35 3.65 -1.71 -4.58
C GLU A 35 2.22 -1.38 -5.00
N VAL A 36 1.67 -2.20 -5.91
CA VAL A 36 0.24 -2.26 -6.22
C VAL A 36 -0.24 -3.66 -5.93
N ARG A 37 -1.29 -3.82 -5.13
CA ARG A 37 -1.89 -5.13 -4.83
C ARG A 37 -3.40 -5.04 -4.62
N ILE A 38 -4.10 -6.17 -4.76
CA ILE A 38 -5.53 -6.23 -4.46
C ILE A 38 -5.71 -6.48 -2.97
N GLU A 39 -6.42 -5.57 -2.31
CA GLU A 39 -6.81 -5.73 -0.90
C GLU A 39 -8.31 -5.57 -0.71
N SER A 40 -8.80 -5.99 0.45
CA SER A 40 -10.20 -5.83 0.84
C SER A 40 -10.34 -4.64 1.77
N TYR A 41 -10.94 -3.55 1.29
CA TYR A 41 -11.22 -2.35 2.07
C TYR A 41 -12.72 -2.06 2.10
N CYS A 42 -13.15 -1.29 3.10
CA CYS A 42 -14.51 -0.79 3.18
C CYS A 42 -14.52 0.74 3.10
N ARG A 43 -15.41 1.26 2.25
CA ARG A 43 -15.56 2.70 2.05
C ARG A 43 -16.33 3.31 3.23
N GLU A 44 -15.82 4.37 3.82
CA GLU A 44 -16.56 5.12 4.85
C GLU A 44 -17.86 5.67 4.26
N ARG A 45 -18.98 5.52 5.00
CA ARG A 45 -20.26 6.07 4.55
C ARG A 45 -20.22 7.59 4.61
N ASP A 46 -20.87 8.23 3.65
CA ASP A 46 -21.03 9.68 3.66
C ASP A 46 -21.84 10.11 4.89
N SER A 47 -21.13 10.54 5.94
CA SER A 47 -21.71 10.86 7.25
C SER A 47 -22.09 12.34 7.40
N SER A 48 -21.78 13.18 6.41
CA SER A 48 -22.19 14.58 6.42
C SER A 48 -22.36 15.18 5.02
N PRO A 49 -23.59 15.58 4.61
CA PRO A 49 -23.82 16.30 3.35
C PRO A 49 -23.40 17.79 3.41
N SER A 50 -22.80 18.25 4.51
CA SER A 50 -22.59 19.69 4.77
C SER A 50 -21.19 20.08 5.26
N SER A 51 -20.19 19.20 5.15
CA SER A 51 -18.81 19.61 5.45
C SER A 51 -18.24 20.41 4.27
N PRO A 52 -17.81 21.68 4.47
CA PRO A 52 -17.15 22.46 3.43
C PRO A 52 -15.75 21.93 3.09
N TYR A 53 -15.25 20.98 3.89
CA TYR A 53 -13.99 20.30 3.65
C TYR A 53 -14.25 19.02 2.87
N ILE A 54 -13.90 19.04 1.59
CA ILE A 54 -13.81 17.87 0.71
C ILE A 54 -12.57 17.08 1.17
N TRP A 55 -12.67 16.45 2.34
CA TRP A 55 -11.69 15.43 2.69
C TRP A 55 -11.85 14.29 1.68
N PRO A 56 -10.74 13.71 1.19
CA PRO A 56 -10.81 12.52 0.35
C PRO A 56 -11.66 11.46 1.04
N THR A 57 -12.46 10.72 0.28
CA THR A 57 -13.22 9.60 0.82
C THR A 57 -12.26 8.62 1.51
N THR A 58 -12.43 8.44 2.82
CA THR A 58 -11.60 7.52 3.61
C THR A 58 -12.01 6.08 3.35
N TRP A 59 -11.02 5.20 3.26
CA TRP A 59 -11.18 3.76 3.18
C TRP A 59 -10.53 3.12 4.40
N HIS A 60 -11.20 2.13 4.98
CA HIS A 60 -10.75 1.46 6.20
C HIS A 60 -10.54 -0.02 5.93
N GLU A 61 -9.55 -0.62 6.57
CA GLU A 61 -9.49 -2.07 6.66
C GLU A 61 -10.76 -2.57 7.39
N PRO A 62 -11.32 -3.72 7.00
CA PRO A 62 -12.59 -4.21 7.55
C PRO A 62 -12.58 -4.36 9.07
N GLU A 63 -11.43 -4.68 9.67
CA GLU A 63 -11.26 -4.81 11.12
C GLU A 63 -11.32 -3.48 11.88
N TYR A 64 -10.96 -2.37 11.23
CA TYR A 64 -11.01 -1.02 11.79
C TYR A 64 -12.22 -0.20 11.30
N ALA A 65 -13.20 -0.84 10.65
CA ALA A 65 -14.36 -0.16 10.07
C ALA A 65 -15.31 0.47 11.10
N PHE A 66 -15.28 0.02 12.36
CA PHE A 66 -16.12 0.48 13.50
C PHE A 66 -17.60 0.77 13.16
N ASN A 67 -18.24 -0.04 12.31
CA ASN A 67 -19.62 0.17 11.81
C ASN A 67 -19.87 1.48 11.05
N ARG A 68 -18.82 2.18 10.60
CA ARG A 68 -18.90 3.44 9.83
C ARG A 68 -18.91 3.21 8.32
N CYS A 69 -18.54 2.02 7.88
CA CYS A 69 -18.32 1.74 6.47
C CYS A 69 -19.46 0.95 5.82
N GLY A 70 -19.46 0.94 4.48
CA GLY A 70 -20.21 -0.02 3.67
C GLY A 70 -19.62 -1.44 3.76
N PRO A 71 -20.12 -2.39 2.96
CA PRO A 71 -19.50 -3.72 2.87
C PRO A 71 -18.06 -3.62 2.37
N ALA A 72 -17.22 -4.57 2.80
CA ALA A 72 -15.88 -4.71 2.27
C ALA A 72 -15.91 -5.11 0.79
N GLN A 73 -15.01 -4.55 -0.01
CA GLN A 73 -14.90 -4.77 -1.44
C GLN A 73 -13.42 -4.78 -1.86
N PRO A 74 -13.07 -5.49 -2.95
CA PRO A 74 -11.72 -5.45 -3.49
C PRO A 74 -11.38 -4.03 -3.97
N VAL A 75 -10.13 -3.62 -3.73
CA VAL A 75 -9.56 -2.35 -4.18
C VAL A 75 -8.14 -2.59 -4.72
N ALA A 76 -7.71 -1.74 -5.64
CA ALA A 76 -6.30 -1.63 -6.01
C ALA A 76 -5.60 -0.74 -4.97
N TYR A 77 -4.85 -1.36 -4.05
CA TYR A 77 -4.14 -0.68 -2.99
C TYR A 77 -2.74 -0.26 -3.45
N LEU A 78 -2.41 1.01 -3.26
CA LEU A 78 -1.09 1.61 -3.49
C LEU A 78 -0.40 1.83 -2.15
N SER A 79 0.69 1.11 -1.90
CA SER A 79 1.53 1.37 -0.73
C SER A 79 2.74 2.24 -1.12
N PHE A 80 3.26 2.95 -0.12
CA PHE A 80 4.52 3.69 -0.22
C PHE A 80 5.67 2.98 0.47
N ASN A 81 5.34 2.11 1.43
CA ASN A 81 6.31 1.28 2.10
C ASN A 81 6.81 0.17 1.14
N PRO A 82 8.13 0.03 0.90
CA PRO A 82 8.63 -1.10 0.14
C PRO A 82 8.12 -2.40 0.77
N PRO A 83 7.77 -3.43 -0.03
CA PRO A 83 7.36 -4.70 0.52
C PRO A 83 8.44 -5.15 1.51
N TRP A 84 8.04 -5.54 2.72
CA TRP A 84 8.98 -6.01 3.72
C TRP A 84 9.78 -7.15 3.11
N LYS A 85 11.03 -6.87 2.75
CA LYS A 85 11.99 -7.89 2.38
C LYS A 85 12.69 -8.24 3.68
N PRO A 86 12.66 -9.51 4.14
CA PRO A 86 13.55 -9.91 5.20
C PRO A 86 14.96 -9.53 4.77
N THR A 87 15.63 -8.70 5.57
CA THR A 87 17.07 -8.52 5.44
C THR A 87 17.66 -9.90 5.70
N ILE A 88 18.13 -10.56 4.64
CA ILE A 88 19.03 -11.68 4.79
C ILE A 88 20.31 -11.04 5.34
N ASP A 89 20.50 -11.13 6.66
CA ASP A 89 21.81 -10.91 7.25
C ASP A 89 22.75 -11.84 6.51
N ALA A 90 23.68 -11.28 5.76
CA ALA A 90 24.50 -11.98 4.77
C ALA A 90 24.85 -13.40 5.24
N GLU A 91 24.58 -14.41 4.41
CA GLU A 91 25.13 -15.74 4.64
C GLU A 91 26.65 -15.61 4.65
N VAL A 92 27.24 -15.65 5.84
CA VAL A 92 28.69 -15.73 5.99
C VAL A 92 29.09 -17.12 5.54
N ASP A 93 29.66 -17.21 4.34
CA ASP A 93 30.31 -18.42 3.86
C ASP A 93 31.47 -18.75 4.81
N GLN A 94 31.25 -19.69 5.74
CA GLN A 94 32.24 -20.08 6.75
C GLN A 94 33.56 -20.53 6.10
N THR A 95 33.50 -21.04 4.87
CA THR A 95 34.65 -21.50 4.09
C THR A 95 35.63 -20.37 3.76
N ALA A 96 35.18 -19.12 3.71
CA ALA A 96 36.04 -17.96 3.45
C ALA A 96 36.84 -17.49 4.69
N ILE A 97 36.44 -17.89 5.90
CA ILE A 97 37.07 -17.44 7.15
C ILE A 97 38.28 -18.33 7.49
N GLU A 98 38.19 -19.63 7.22
CA GLU A 98 39.24 -20.60 7.57
C GLU A 98 40.44 -20.59 6.62
N ALA A 99 40.33 -19.99 5.43
CA ALA A 99 41.40 -19.93 4.43
C ALA A 99 42.47 -18.83 4.68
N SER A 100 42.28 -18.00 5.71
CA SER A 100 43.23 -16.93 6.10
C SER A 100 44.18 -17.32 7.25
N HIS A 101 44.18 -18.59 7.65
CA HIS A 101 45.08 -19.15 8.64
C HIS A 101 45.92 -20.30 8.07
N ASP A 102 46.79 -19.98 7.10
CA ASP A 102 47.99 -20.77 6.80
C ASP A 102 49.13 -19.82 6.34
#